data_AF-A0A948I0V9-F1
#
_entry.id   AF-A0A948I0V9-F1
#
_cell.length_a   1.000
_cell.length_b   1.000
_cell.length_c   1.000
_cell.angle_alpha   90.00
_cell.angle_beta   90.00
_cell.angle_gamma   90.00
#
_symmetry.space_group_name_H-M   'P 1'
#
loop_
_entity.id
_entity.type
_entity.pdbx_description
1 polymer ?
#
loop_
_entity_poly.entity_id
_entity_poly.type
_entity_poly.pdbx_seq_one_letter_code
_entity_poly.pdbx_strand_id
1 'polypeptide(L)'
;MSQTHATAILPDIAERLGSLASNLHNTEIPIQILLHPEEVRTGHPYPEHLRPLLSKPPHALSTGDSKPWLVVGLLSTALLEMAERGHYVAGLDDTINGQEAAAAVGRPPVQVTDSAGIEALFHALAVPAAQSAMREELVSWLNRVFAQTSHPLAASLLAEDL
;
A
#
# COMPACT_ATOMS: atom_id res chain seq x y z
N MET A 1 6.09 2.13 2.45
CA MET A 1 6.03 2.80 1.13
C MET A 1 7.40 2.66 0.50
N SER A 2 7.51 1.97 -0.64
CA SER A 2 8.78 1.77 -1.35
C SER A 2 8.99 2.89 -2.36
N GLN A 3 10.12 3.60 -2.30
CA GLN A 3 10.43 4.70 -3.22
C GLN A 3 11.27 4.31 -4.44
N THR A 4 11.76 3.07 -4.49
CA THR A 4 12.86 2.69 -5.37
C THR A 4 12.50 2.65 -6.86
N HIS A 5 11.22 2.56 -7.21
CA HIS A 5 10.77 2.57 -8.61
C HIS A 5 10.02 3.86 -8.99
N ALA A 6 9.70 4.72 -8.02
CA ALA A 6 8.91 5.92 -8.26
C ALA A 6 9.77 7.13 -8.66
N THR A 7 11.01 7.22 -8.17
CA THR A 7 11.90 8.39 -8.42
C THR A 7 12.31 8.55 -9.89
N ALA A 8 12.33 7.48 -10.68
CA ALA A 8 12.59 7.55 -12.12
C ALA A 8 11.41 8.17 -12.91
N ILE A 9 10.22 8.20 -12.30
CA ILE A 9 8.96 8.64 -12.93
C ILE A 9 8.43 9.92 -12.27
N LEU A 10 8.84 10.19 -11.02
CA LEU A 10 8.37 11.30 -10.18
C LEU A 10 9.56 11.93 -9.43
N PRO A 11 10.16 12.99 -9.99
CA PRO A 11 11.36 13.62 -9.44
C PRO A 11 11.20 14.16 -8.01
N ASP A 12 9.98 14.46 -7.57
CA ASP A 12 9.63 15.07 -6.28
C ASP A 12 9.06 14.06 -5.26
N ILE A 13 8.99 12.76 -5.62
CA ILE A 13 8.27 11.78 -4.80
C ILE A 13 8.90 11.57 -3.42
N ALA A 14 10.22 11.69 -3.32
CA ALA A 14 10.92 11.57 -2.04
C ALA A 14 10.54 12.70 -1.08
N GLU A 15 10.48 13.94 -1.57
CA GLU A 15 10.08 15.11 -0.79
C GLU A 15 8.61 15.03 -0.40
N ARG A 16 7.74 14.64 -1.33
CA ARG A 16 6.30 14.48 -1.08
C ARG A 16 6.02 13.38 -0.05
N LEU A 17 6.67 12.23 -0.16
CA LEU A 17 6.52 11.15 0.82
C LEU A 17 7.13 11.51 2.16
N GLY A 18 8.25 12.24 2.18
CA GLY A 18 8.84 12.79 3.41
C GLY A 18 7.89 13.77 4.12
N SER A 19 7.26 14.67 3.37
CA SER A 19 6.28 15.63 3.88
C SER A 19 5.01 14.94 4.38
N LEU A 20 4.48 13.99 3.62
CA LEU A 20 3.33 13.16 4.03
C LEU A 20 3.61 12.42 5.34
N ALA A 21 4.78 11.77 5.44
CA ALA A 21 5.16 11.04 6.64
C ALA A 21 5.38 11.97 7.85
N SER A 22 5.93 13.17 7.63
CA SER A 22 6.08 14.19 8.67
C SER A 22 4.72 14.68 9.17
N ASN A 23 3.77 14.90 8.27
CA ASN A 23 2.41 15.31 8.65
C ASN A 23 1.70 14.19 9.43
N LEU A 24 1.82 12.95 9.00
CA LEU A 24 1.26 11.80 9.72
C LEU A 24 1.92 11.59 11.09
N HIS A 25 3.22 11.85 11.23
CA HIS A 25 3.90 11.76 12.52
C HIS A 25 3.32 12.72 13.58
N ASN A 26 2.74 13.83 13.13
CA ASN A 26 2.10 14.82 14.01
C ASN A 26 0.63 14.49 14.35
N THR A 27 0.10 13.36 13.87
CA THR A 27 -1.25 12.88 14.19
C THR A 27 -1.24 11.91 15.38
N GLU A 28 -2.42 11.55 15.90
CA GLU A 28 -2.53 10.58 17.00
C GLU A 28 -2.50 9.11 16.52
N ILE A 29 -2.50 8.86 15.21
CA ILE A 29 -2.55 7.49 14.68
C ILE A 29 -1.16 6.82 14.73
N PRO A 30 -1.08 5.54 15.16
CA PRO A 30 0.19 4.82 15.16
C PRO A 30 0.60 4.49 13.72
N ILE A 31 1.78 4.94 13.31
CA ILE A 31 2.30 4.74 11.95
C ILE A 31 3.63 3.97 11.94
N GLN A 32 3.86 3.24 10.85
CA GLN A 32 5.17 2.70 10.48
C GLN A 32 5.46 3.01 9.01
N ILE A 33 6.70 3.39 8.73
CA ILE A 33 7.19 3.66 7.38
C ILE A 33 7.96 2.44 6.91
N LEU A 34 7.33 1.62 6.07
CA LEU A 34 7.95 0.41 5.53
C LEU A 34 8.94 0.78 4.42
N LEU A 35 10.24 0.65 4.68
CA LEU A 35 11.30 0.94 3.72
C LEU A 35 11.45 -0.18 2.69
N HIS A 36 11.71 0.17 1.44
CA HIS A 36 12.19 -0.79 0.45
C HIS A 36 13.62 -1.28 0.78
N PRO A 37 14.01 -2.52 0.41
CA PRO A 37 15.38 -2.99 0.58
C PRO A 37 16.45 -2.04 0.01
N GLU A 38 16.16 -1.42 -1.13
CA GLU A 38 17.09 -0.48 -1.76
C GLU A 38 17.19 0.87 -1.01
N GLU A 39 16.11 1.33 -0.39
CA GLU A 39 16.17 2.51 0.48
C GLU A 39 17.02 2.22 1.72
N VAL A 40 17.00 0.99 2.23
CA VAL A 40 17.91 0.58 3.30
C VAL A 40 19.37 0.57 2.81
N ARG A 41 19.62 0.13 1.58
CA ARG A 41 20.96 0.07 0.98
C ARG A 41 21.55 1.44 0.70
N THR A 42 20.71 2.41 0.32
CA THR A 42 21.13 3.75 -0.12
C THR A 42 20.99 4.83 0.96
N GLY A 43 20.45 4.50 2.14
CA GLY A 43 20.48 5.37 3.32
C GLY A 43 19.16 6.08 3.67
N HIS A 44 18.04 5.66 3.09
CA HIS A 44 16.65 6.13 3.22
C HIS A 44 16.43 7.66 3.13
N PRO A 45 15.46 8.12 2.33
CA PRO A 45 15.28 9.56 2.07
C PRO A 45 14.50 10.32 3.16
N TYR A 46 14.10 9.66 4.25
CA TYR A 46 13.26 10.25 5.29
C TYR A 46 14.05 11.13 6.28
N PRO A 47 13.48 12.26 6.74
CA PRO A 47 14.06 13.10 7.79
C PRO A 47 14.43 12.33 9.08
N GLU A 48 15.48 12.76 9.78
CA GLU A 48 15.98 12.08 11.00
C GLU A 48 14.94 11.94 12.11
N HIS A 49 14.03 12.91 12.26
CA HIS A 49 12.97 12.83 13.29
C HIS A 49 11.99 11.67 13.05
N LEU A 50 11.90 11.15 11.82
CA LEU A 50 11.07 9.99 11.47
C LEU A 50 11.79 8.65 11.64
N ARG A 51 13.09 8.66 11.95
CA ARG A 51 13.91 7.45 12.08
C ARG A 51 13.31 6.37 13.00
N PRO A 52 12.67 6.70 14.13
CA PRO A 52 12.02 5.69 15.00
C PRO A 52 10.84 4.98 14.34
N LEU A 53 10.22 5.57 13.30
CA LEU A 53 9.08 5.02 12.59
C LEU A 53 9.48 4.14 11.41
N LEU A 54 10.76 4.13 11.04
CA LEU A 54 11.25 3.38 9.89
C LEU A 54 11.34 1.89 10.21
N SER A 55 10.67 1.08 9.40
CA SER A 55 10.71 -0.38 9.47
C SER A 55 11.51 -0.91 8.29
N LYS A 56 12.54 -1.69 8.57
CA LYS A 56 13.37 -2.36 7.55
C LYS A 56 12.76 -3.71 7.19
N PRO A 57 12.93 -4.18 5.94
CA PRO A 57 12.52 -5.54 5.57
C PRO A 57 13.40 -6.59 6.28
N PRO A 58 12.87 -7.82 6.55
CA PRO A 58 11.49 -8.24 6.28
C PRO A 58 10.50 -7.59 7.26
N HIS A 59 9.37 -7.10 6.74
CA HIS A 59 8.38 -6.43 7.57
C HIS A 59 7.51 -7.47 8.30
N ALA A 60 7.24 -7.25 9.59
CA ALA A 60 6.39 -8.14 10.39
C ALA A 60 4.95 -8.27 9.84
N LEU A 61 4.49 -7.29 9.06
CA LEU A 61 3.20 -7.33 8.36
C LEU A 61 3.10 -8.48 7.35
N SER A 62 4.24 -8.98 6.87
CA SER A 62 4.28 -10.07 5.90
C SER A 62 3.98 -11.45 6.52
N THR A 63 3.93 -11.57 7.86
CA THR A 63 3.57 -12.79 8.59
C THR A 63 2.12 -12.72 9.03
N GLY A 64 1.25 -13.57 8.46
CA GLY A 64 -0.23 -13.48 8.50
C GLY A 64 -0.95 -13.61 9.85
N ASP A 65 -0.24 -13.53 10.97
CA ASP A 65 -0.80 -13.67 12.33
C ASP A 65 -1.07 -12.33 13.03
N SER A 66 -0.97 -11.21 12.29
CA SER A 66 -1.16 -9.87 12.86
C SER A 66 -2.56 -9.31 12.62
N LYS A 67 -3.03 -8.47 13.55
CA LYS A 67 -4.24 -7.65 13.37
C LYS A 67 -4.15 -6.91 12.02
N PRO A 68 -5.25 -6.77 11.24
CA PRO A 68 -5.22 -6.04 9.98
C PRO A 68 -4.70 -4.60 10.14
N TRP A 69 -3.80 -4.19 9.25
CA TRP A 69 -3.29 -2.82 9.14
C TRP A 69 -3.95 -2.09 7.98
N LEU A 70 -3.98 -0.75 8.04
CA LEU A 70 -4.19 0.09 6.87
C LEU A 70 -2.82 0.37 6.23
N VAL A 71 -2.61 -0.13 5.03
CA VAL A 71 -1.39 0.08 4.25
C VAL A 71 -1.69 1.06 3.12
N VAL A 72 -0.92 2.15 3.08
CA VAL A 72 -1.04 3.18 2.05
C VAL A 72 0.23 3.18 1.20
N GLY A 73 0.09 3.30 -0.11
CA GLY A 73 1.24 3.36 -1.00
C GLY A 73 0.87 3.77 -2.43
N LEU A 74 1.90 4.02 -3.23
CA LEU A 74 1.77 4.26 -4.67
C LEU A 74 1.71 2.92 -5.39
N LEU A 75 0.99 2.85 -6.53
CA LEU A 75 0.85 1.71 -7.45
C LEU A 75 2.01 0.70 -7.35
N SER A 76 1.83 -0.32 -6.51
CA SER A 76 2.88 -1.29 -6.17
C SER A 76 2.26 -2.66 -5.97
N THR A 77 2.94 -3.70 -6.45
CA THR A 77 2.61 -5.10 -6.16
C THR A 77 2.61 -5.38 -4.65
N ALA A 78 3.34 -4.60 -3.86
CA ALA A 78 3.28 -4.68 -2.40
C ALA A 78 1.85 -4.43 -1.85
N LEU A 79 1.04 -3.56 -2.49
CA LEU A 79 -0.34 -3.35 -2.06
C LEU A 79 -1.22 -4.56 -2.36
N LEU A 80 -0.99 -5.26 -3.48
CA LEU A 80 -1.67 -6.52 -3.78
C LEU A 80 -1.31 -7.57 -2.73
N GLU A 81 -0.02 -7.76 -2.48
CA GLU A 81 0.49 -8.70 -1.48
C GLU A 81 -0.02 -8.45 -0.06
N MET A 82 -0.20 -7.19 0.33
CA MET A 82 -0.77 -6.83 1.64
C MET A 82 -2.28 -7.07 1.69
N ALA A 83 -3.00 -6.78 0.60
CA ALA A 83 -4.43 -7.07 0.51
C ALA A 83 -4.71 -8.58 0.55
N GLU A 84 -3.92 -9.41 -0.14
CA GLU A 84 -4.01 -10.87 -0.08
C GLU A 84 -3.78 -11.43 1.34
N ARG A 85 -2.95 -10.75 2.14
CA ARG A 85 -2.70 -11.08 3.56
C ARG A 85 -3.79 -10.57 4.50
N GLY A 86 -4.89 -10.00 3.97
CA GLY A 86 -6.02 -9.53 4.77
C GLY A 86 -5.83 -8.16 5.39
N HIS A 87 -4.85 -7.37 4.93
CA HIS A 87 -4.74 -5.96 5.31
C HIS A 87 -5.65 -5.07 4.47
N TYR A 88 -6.03 -3.92 5.04
CA TYR A 88 -6.69 -2.86 4.28
C TYR A 88 -5.66 -2.11 3.47
N VAL A 89 -5.95 -1.84 2.20
CA VAL A 89 -5.03 -1.10 1.33
C VAL A 89 -5.70 0.09 0.68
N ALA A 90 -5.00 1.21 0.64
CA ALA A 90 -5.40 2.40 -0.11
C ALA A 90 -4.25 2.87 -1.00
N GLY A 91 -4.58 3.31 -2.20
CA GLY A 91 -3.60 4.00 -3.05
C GLY A 91 -3.44 5.44 -2.57
N LEU A 92 -2.21 5.93 -2.56
CA LEU A 92 -1.97 7.36 -2.55
C LEU A 92 -2.34 7.87 -3.95
N ASP A 93 -3.37 8.71 -4.03
CA ASP A 93 -3.82 9.34 -5.27
C ASP A 93 -2.76 10.32 -5.72
N ASP A 94 -1.87 9.80 -6.54
CA ASP A 94 -0.98 10.60 -7.32
C ASP A 94 -1.60 10.65 -8.70
N THR A 95 -2.19 11.79 -9.05
CA THR A 95 -2.61 12.09 -10.42
C THR A 95 -1.36 12.25 -11.28
N ILE A 96 -0.67 11.12 -11.49
CA ILE A 96 0.44 10.97 -12.41
C ILE A 96 -0.18 11.07 -13.80
N ASN A 97 -0.10 12.27 -14.37
CA ASN A 97 -0.47 12.53 -15.75
C ASN A 97 0.23 11.52 -16.67
N GLY A 98 -0.54 10.61 -17.29
CA GLY A 98 -0.08 9.84 -18.45
C GLY A 98 0.00 8.31 -18.33
N GLN A 99 -0.37 7.68 -17.20
CA GLN A 99 -0.40 6.20 -17.10
C GLN A 99 -1.79 5.64 -16.77
N GLU A 100 -2.83 6.11 -17.45
CA GLU A 100 -4.22 5.67 -17.23
C GLU A 100 -4.40 4.15 -17.35
N ALA A 101 -3.75 3.49 -18.32
CA ALA A 101 -3.95 2.07 -18.58
C ALA A 101 -3.26 1.15 -17.55
N ALA A 102 -2.01 1.45 -17.17
CA ALA A 102 -1.29 0.67 -16.15
C ALA A 102 -1.84 0.96 -14.74
N ALA A 103 -2.30 2.19 -14.50
CA ALA A 103 -2.99 2.56 -13.27
C ALA A 103 -4.36 1.87 -13.15
N ALA A 104 -5.10 1.66 -14.24
CA ALA A 104 -6.46 1.11 -14.20
C ALA A 104 -6.56 -0.29 -13.60
N VAL A 105 -5.53 -1.14 -13.73
CA VAL A 105 -5.54 -2.51 -13.20
C VAL A 105 -4.97 -2.56 -11.78
N GLY A 106 -3.82 -1.93 -11.55
CA GLY A 106 -3.10 -2.04 -10.27
C GLY A 106 -3.55 -1.10 -9.16
N ARG A 107 -4.49 -0.18 -9.41
CA ARG A 107 -4.92 0.84 -8.44
C ARG A 107 -5.95 0.25 -7.45
N PRO A 108 -5.69 0.31 -6.13
CA PRO A 108 -6.69 -0.07 -5.14
C PRO A 108 -8.00 0.72 -5.30
N PRO A 109 -9.17 0.15 -4.95
CA PRO A 109 -10.46 0.82 -5.11
C PRO A 109 -10.60 2.06 -4.22
N VAL A 110 -9.90 2.09 -3.09
CA VAL A 110 -9.84 3.24 -2.18
C VAL A 110 -8.58 4.05 -2.45
N GLN A 111 -8.74 5.35 -2.63
CA GLN A 111 -7.65 6.30 -2.86
C GLN A 111 -7.69 7.42 -1.81
N VAL A 112 -6.52 7.91 -1.42
CA VAL A 112 -6.34 9.03 -0.47
C VAL A 112 -5.29 9.99 -1.01
N THR A 113 -5.47 11.30 -0.84
CA THR A 113 -4.58 12.31 -1.43
C THR A 113 -3.48 12.80 -0.48
N ASP A 114 -3.71 12.76 0.82
CA ASP A 114 -2.88 13.42 1.82
C ASP A 114 -3.03 12.75 3.22
N SER A 115 -2.34 13.32 4.21
CA SER A 115 -2.36 12.82 5.59
C SER A 115 -3.74 12.88 6.23
N ALA A 116 -4.55 13.89 5.91
CA ALA A 116 -5.89 14.03 6.47
C ALA A 116 -6.84 12.96 5.88
N GLY A 117 -6.71 12.66 4.59
CA GLY A 117 -7.42 11.55 3.96
C GLY A 117 -7.05 10.18 4.55
N ILE A 118 -5.77 9.97 4.86
CA ILE A 118 -5.30 8.75 5.53
C ILE A 118 -5.88 8.63 6.94
N GLU A 119 -5.84 9.72 7.72
CA GLU A 119 -6.38 9.77 9.07
C GLU A 119 -7.90 9.53 9.09
N ALA A 120 -8.64 10.19 8.20
CA ALA A 120 -10.08 9.98 8.04
C ALA A 120 -10.42 8.53 7.70
N LEU A 121 -9.67 7.91 6.78
CA LEU A 121 -9.84 6.50 6.43
C LEU A 121 -9.53 5.57 7.61
N PHE A 122 -8.44 5.84 8.35
CA PHE A 122 -8.09 5.08 9.54
C PHE A 122 -9.21 5.09 10.58
N HIS A 123 -9.78 6.26 10.88
CA HIS A 123 -10.88 6.37 11.83
C HIS A 123 -12.18 5.76 11.31
N ALA A 124 -12.48 5.88 10.00
CA ALA A 124 -13.64 5.21 9.41
C ALA A 124 -13.57 3.69 9.60
N LEU A 125 -12.38 3.10 9.48
CA LEU A 125 -12.14 1.67 9.70
C LEU A 125 -12.24 1.23 11.17
N ALA A 126 -12.51 2.13 12.12
CA ALA A 126 -12.92 1.74 13.46
C ALA A 126 -14.36 1.17 13.49
N VAL A 127 -15.17 1.43 12.45
CA VAL A 127 -16.56 0.96 12.35
C VAL A 127 -16.62 -0.39 11.62
N PRO A 128 -17.23 -1.45 12.20
CA PRO A 128 -17.30 -2.78 11.57
C PRO A 128 -17.94 -2.80 10.19
N ALA A 129 -18.95 -1.95 9.95
CA ALA A 129 -19.59 -1.83 8.64
C ALA A 129 -18.62 -1.30 7.57
N ALA A 130 -17.81 -0.30 7.90
CA ALA A 130 -16.79 0.24 7.00
C ALA A 130 -15.69 -0.78 6.71
N GLN A 131 -15.30 -1.56 7.72
CA GLN A 131 -14.37 -2.67 7.55
C GLN A 131 -14.87 -3.73 6.58
N SER A 132 -16.15 -4.12 6.69
CA SER A 132 -16.76 -5.11 5.78
C SER A 132 -16.88 -4.57 4.35
N ALA A 133 -17.36 -3.34 4.19
CA ALA A 133 -17.45 -2.70 2.88
C ALA A 133 -16.08 -2.62 2.18
N MET A 134 -15.04 -2.20 2.91
CA MET A 134 -13.69 -2.15 2.33
C MET A 134 -13.15 -3.54 1.98
N ARG A 135 -13.43 -4.58 2.78
CA ARG A 135 -13.04 -5.96 2.42
C ARG A 135 -13.71 -6.43 1.13
N GLU A 136 -14.99 -6.16 0.96
CA GLU A 136 -15.74 -6.53 -0.26
C GLU A 136 -15.14 -5.86 -1.50
N GLU A 137 -14.83 -4.56 -1.41
CA GLU A 137 -14.15 -3.82 -2.48
C GLU A 137 -12.77 -4.39 -2.81
N LEU A 138 -11.98 -4.73 -1.79
CA LEU A 138 -10.66 -5.32 -1.98
C LEU A 138 -10.72 -6.71 -2.61
N VAL A 139 -11.65 -7.58 -2.19
CA VAL A 139 -11.86 -8.89 -2.80
C VAL A 139 -12.27 -8.74 -4.26
N SER A 140 -13.20 -7.84 -4.55
CA SER A 140 -13.64 -7.55 -5.92
C SER A 140 -12.48 -7.04 -6.78
N TRP A 141 -11.63 -6.17 -6.23
CA TRP A 141 -10.42 -5.69 -6.89
C TRP A 141 -9.39 -6.80 -7.15
N LEU A 142 -9.04 -7.60 -6.15
CA LEU A 142 -8.10 -8.72 -6.31
C LEU A 142 -8.61 -9.71 -7.35
N ASN A 143 -9.90 -10.06 -7.32
CA ASN A 143 -10.51 -10.93 -8.32
C ASN A 143 -10.38 -10.35 -9.73
N ARG A 144 -10.56 -9.04 -9.93
CA ARG A 144 -10.35 -8.42 -11.26
C ARG A 144 -8.89 -8.46 -11.71
N VAL A 145 -7.96 -8.15 -10.81
CA VAL A 145 -6.52 -8.16 -11.10
C VAL A 145 -6.05 -9.56 -11.50
N PHE A 146 -6.48 -10.59 -10.75
CA PHE A 146 -6.06 -11.97 -10.99
C PHE A 146 -6.90 -12.72 -12.06
N ALA A 147 -8.17 -12.38 -12.27
CA ALA A 147 -8.97 -12.96 -13.36
C ALA A 147 -8.47 -12.56 -14.75
N GLN A 148 -7.83 -11.38 -14.86
CA GLN A 148 -7.17 -10.94 -16.09
C GLN A 148 -5.84 -11.69 -16.34
N THR A 149 -5.33 -12.41 -15.33
CA THR A 149 -4.18 -13.31 -15.45
C THR A 149 -4.66 -14.73 -15.81
N SER A 150 -5.26 -14.91 -17.00
CA SER A 150 -5.25 -16.22 -17.66
C SER A 150 -3.83 -16.54 -18.13
N HIS A 151 -2.94 -16.76 -17.16
CA HIS A 151 -1.62 -17.32 -17.35
C HIS A 151 -1.73 -18.83 -17.06
N PRO A 152 -1.10 -19.73 -17.83
CA PRO A 152 -1.26 -21.19 -17.69
C PRO A 152 -0.89 -21.80 -16.31
N LEU A 153 -0.43 -20.99 -15.35
CA LEU A 153 -0.17 -21.38 -13.96
C LEU A 153 -1.41 -21.28 -13.05
N ALA A 154 -2.41 -20.44 -13.35
CA ALA A 154 -3.66 -20.37 -12.57
C ALA A 154 -4.50 -21.65 -12.69
N ALA A 155 -4.33 -22.38 -13.80
CA ALA A 155 -4.94 -23.71 -14.00
C ALA A 155 -4.32 -24.80 -13.11
N SER A 156 -3.10 -24.60 -12.58
CA SER A 156 -2.42 -25.59 -11.74
C SER A 156 -2.86 -25.55 -10.27
N LEU A 157 -3.31 -24.39 -9.77
CA LEU A 157 -3.77 -24.24 -8.39
C LEU A 157 -5.23 -24.66 -8.18
N LEU A 158 -5.98 -24.86 -9.27
CA LEU A 158 -7.33 -25.44 -9.26
C LEU A 158 -7.32 -26.95 -9.55
N ALA A 159 -6.14 -27.54 -9.79
CA ALA A 159 -5.98 -28.95 -10.14
C ALA A 159 -5.49 -29.83 -8.97
N GLU A 160 -5.16 -29.26 -7.81
CA GLU A 160 -4.84 -30.02 -6.59
C GLU A 160 -6.09 -30.20 -5.71
N ASP A 161 -7.09 -30.87 -6.29
CA ASP A 161 -8.11 -31.64 -5.57
C ASP A 161 -8.48 -32.84 -6.48
N LEU A 162 -7.51 -33.75 -6.64
CA LEU A 162 -7.71 -35.15 -7.03
C LEU A 162 -6.64 -36.04 -6.38
#